data_AF-A0A0K0D5Q1-F1
#
_entry.id   AF-A0A0K0D5Q1-F1
#
_cell.length_a   1.000
_cell.length_b   1.000
_cell.length_c   1.000
_cell.angle_alpha   90.00
_cell.angle_beta   90.00
_cell.angle_gamma   90.00
#
_symmetry.space_group_name_H-M   'P 1'
#
loop_
_entity.id
_entity.type
_entity.pdbx_description
1 polymer ?
#
loop_
_entity_poly.entity_id
_entity_poly.type
_entity_poly.pdbx_seq_one_letter_code
_entity_poly.pdbx_strand_id
1 'polypeptide(L)'
;MILSSFIHYQPLTYQDYEFSPFANLLGIFFALSAASAIPLVSLYKLFNAKGSTFKEKFKQTLMPYRCRPSQNEYAPIGGVHASDILL
;
A
#
# COMPACT_ATOMS: atom_id res chain seq x y z
N MET A 1 -19.64 1.77 9.86
CA MET A 1 -19.27 0.62 10.72
C MET A 1 -17.91 0.77 11.38
N ILE A 2 -16.81 0.93 10.63
CA ILE A 2 -15.44 0.93 11.19
C ILE A 2 -15.22 2.01 12.27
N LEU A 3 -15.72 3.23 12.08
CA LEU A 3 -15.57 4.32 13.06
C LEU A 3 -16.25 4.01 14.40
N SER A 4 -17.41 3.36 14.38
CA SER A 4 -18.16 2.97 15.58
C SER A 4 -17.44 1.89 16.39
N SER A 5 -16.73 0.98 15.70
CA SER A 5 -15.90 -0.06 16.33
C SER A 5 -14.70 0.51 17.10
N PHE A 6 -14.13 1.62 16.64
CA PHE A 6 -13.07 2.32 17.39
C PHE A 6 -13.61 3.08 18.60
N ILE A 7 -14.80 3.70 18.46
CA ILE A 7 -15.43 4.47 19.55
C ILE A 7 -15.84 3.57 20.72
N HIS A 8 -16.28 2.34 20.43
CA HIS A 8 -16.70 1.36 21.44
C HIS A 8 -15.63 0.27 21.66
N TYR A 9 -14.34 0.62 21.52
CA TYR A 9 -13.28 -0.35 21.74
C TYR A 9 -13.24 -0.76 23.22
N GLN A 10 -13.46 -2.05 23.49
CA GLN A 10 -13.35 -2.63 24.82
C GLN A 10 -12.14 -3.58 24.84
N PRO A 11 -11.29 -3.53 25.89
CA PRO A 11 -10.17 -4.46 26.03
C PRO A 11 -10.66 -5.92 26.03
N LEU A 12 -9.83 -6.82 25.50
CA LEU A 12 -10.19 -8.22 25.36
C LEU A 12 -10.44 -8.85 26.74
N THR A 13 -11.66 -9.31 26.98
CA THR A 13 -12.04 -10.11 28.14
C THR A 13 -12.66 -11.41 27.65
N TYR A 14 -12.37 -12.51 28.36
CA TYR A 14 -13.00 -13.79 28.07
C TYR A 14 -13.61 -14.33 29.35
N GLN A 15 -14.95 -14.37 29.39
CA GLN A 15 -15.72 -14.74 30.59
C GLN A 15 -15.29 -13.86 31.79
N ASP A 16 -14.72 -14.47 32.83
CA ASP A 16 -14.23 -13.80 34.03
C ASP A 16 -12.72 -13.50 33.98
N TYR A 17 -12.06 -13.78 32.85
CA TYR A 17 -10.63 -13.54 32.66
C TYR A 17 -10.38 -12.26 31.89
N GLU A 18 -9.78 -11.28 32.57
CA GLU A 18 -9.30 -10.05 31.96
C GLU A 18 -7.90 -10.27 31.38
N PHE A 19 -7.75 -10.09 30.06
CA PHE A 19 -6.43 -10.14 29.46
C PHE A 19 -5.60 -8.94 29.89
N SER A 20 -4.33 -9.19 30.19
CA SER A 20 -3.37 -8.12 30.46
C SER A 20 -3.34 -7.11 29.30
N PRO A 21 -3.21 -5.80 29.58
CA PRO A 21 -3.14 -4.77 28.54
C PRO A 21 -2.00 -5.00 27.53
N PHE A 22 -0.93 -5.72 27.92
CA PHE A 22 0.14 -6.12 27.01
C PHE A 22 -0.32 -7.07 25.91
N ALA A 23 -1.25 -7.99 26.19
CA ALA A 23 -1.79 -8.92 25.20
C ALA A 23 -2.61 -8.17 24.13
N ASN A 24 -3.40 -7.19 24.56
CA ASN A 24 -4.13 -6.30 23.65
C ASN A 24 -3.17 -5.50 22.75
N LEU A 25 -2.09 -4.94 23.32
CA LEU A 25 -1.09 -4.19 22.57
C LEU A 25 -0.39 -5.07 21.51
N LEU A 26 -0.05 -6.32 21.86
CA LEU A 26 0.54 -7.28 20.92
C LEU A 26 -0.42 -7.63 19.77
N GLY A 27 -1.70 -7.84 20.08
CA GLY A 27 -2.72 -8.09 19.05
C GLY A 27 -2.87 -6.92 18.08
N ILE A 28 -2.92 -5.69 18.61
CA ILE A 28 -2.97 -4.47 17.79
C ILE A 28 -1.69 -4.33 16.95
N PHE A 29 -0.52 -4.57 17.54
CA PHE A 29 0.76 -4.51 16.82
C PHE A 29 0.80 -5.49 15.65
N PHE A 30 0.33 -6.73 15.86
CA PHE A 30 0.26 -7.73 14.80
C PHE A 30 -0.71 -7.33 13.69
N ALA A 31 -1.89 -6.82 14.04
CA ALA A 31 -2.85 -6.30 13.08
C ALA A 31 -2.28 -5.11 12.27
N LEU A 32 -1.59 -4.18 12.94
CA LEU A 32 -0.95 -3.04 12.31
C LEU A 32 0.24 -3.44 11.44
N SER A 33 0.95 -4.53 11.76
CA SER A 33 2.07 -5.03 10.95
C SER A 33 1.60 -5.34 9.52
N ALA A 34 0.51 -6.10 9.36
CA ALA A 34 -0.06 -6.39 8.04
C ALA A 34 -0.58 -5.11 7.35
N ALA A 35 -1.29 -4.24 8.08
CA ALA A 35 -1.81 -2.99 7.52
C ALA A 35 -0.69 -2.03 7.07
N SER A 36 0.46 -2.03 7.76
CA SER A 36 1.60 -1.16 7.46
C SER A 36 2.33 -1.50 6.17
N ALA A 37 2.19 -2.74 5.67
CA ALA A 37 2.81 -3.14 4.40
C ALA A 37 2.34 -2.27 3.22
N ILE A 38 1.06 -1.89 3.20
CA ILE A 38 0.46 -1.07 2.13
C ILE A 38 1.13 0.31 2.03
N PRO A 39 1.16 1.14 3.09
CA PRO A 39 1.81 2.44 3.02
C PRO A 39 3.32 2.32 2.82
N LEU A 40 3.99 1.33 3.43
CA LEU A 40 5.43 1.12 3.26
C LEU A 40 5.81 0.85 1.80
N VAL A 41 5.13 -0.09 1.14
CA VAL A 41 5.36 -0.39 -0.27
C VAL A 41 4.96 0.78 -1.16
N SER A 42 3.89 1.50 -0.82
CA SER A 42 3.46 2.69 -1.58
C SER A 42 4.51 3.79 -1.54
N LEU A 43 5.07 4.08 -0.37
CA LEU A 43 6.17 5.03 -0.20
C LEU A 43 7.42 4.57 -0.96
N TYR A 44 7.81 3.29 -0.81
CA TYR A 44 8.95 2.73 -1.54
C TYR A 44 8.80 2.89 -3.06
N LYS A 45 7.62 2.58 -3.60
CA LYS A 45 7.33 2.76 -5.04
C LYS A 45 7.32 4.23 -5.44
N LEU A 46 6.77 5.11 -4.61
CA LEU A 46 6.71 6.54 -4.90
C LEU A 46 8.10 7.21 -4.93
N PHE A 47 9.00 6.84 -4.01
CA PHE A 47 10.36 7.38 -3.99
C PHE A 47 11.20 6.86 -5.16
N ASN A 48 11.06 5.57 -5.50
CA ASN A 48 11.77 4.94 -6.62
C ASN A 48 11.15 5.21 -8.00
N ALA A 49 9.97 5.83 -8.06
CA ALA A 49 9.36 6.22 -9.33
C ALA A 49 10.24 7.24 -10.07
N LYS A 50 10.39 7.03 -11.38
CA LYS A 50 11.08 7.95 -12.29
C LYS A 50 10.21 9.20 -12.47
N GLY A 51 10.77 10.38 -12.27
CA GLY A 51 10.07 11.67 -12.40
C GLY A 51 10.80 12.78 -11.66
N SER A 52 10.86 13.98 -12.25
CA SER A 52 11.49 15.15 -11.64
C SER A 52 10.63 15.80 -10.57
N THR A 53 9.30 15.71 -10.73
CA THR A 53 8.33 16.35 -9.84
C THR A 53 7.56 15.32 -9.03
N PHE A 54 7.24 15.63 -7.76
CA PHE A 54 6.42 14.76 -6.90
C PHE A 54 5.06 14.39 -7.52
N LYS A 55 4.45 15.35 -8.25
CA LYS A 55 3.18 15.15 -8.97
C LYS A 55 3.30 14.13 -10.10
N GLU A 56 4.44 14.10 -10.81
CA GLU A 56 4.71 13.14 -11.89
C GLU A 56 4.92 11.74 -11.31
N LYS A 57 5.73 11.63 -10.25
CA LYS A 57 5.95 10.37 -9.53
C LYS A 57 4.65 9.77 -9.01
N PHE A 58 3.77 10.59 -8.44
CA PHE A 58 2.45 10.16 -7.96
C PHE A 58 1.55 9.70 -9.11
N LYS A 59 1.46 10.49 -10.18
CA LYS A 59 0.68 10.16 -11.37
C LYS A 59 1.16 8.83 -11.99
N GLN A 60 2.46 8.64 -12.11
CA GLN A 60 3.05 7.44 -12.69
C GLN A 60 2.88 6.19 -11.81
N THR A 61 2.92 6.35 -10.48
CA THR A 61 2.70 5.22 -9.55
C THR A 61 1.23 4.77 -9.54
N LEU A 62 0.29 5.68 -9.80
CA LEU A 62 -1.15 5.38 -9.89
C LEU A 62 -1.59 4.86 -11.26
N MET A 63 -0.77 5.00 -12.30
CA MET A 63 -1.11 4.50 -13.62
C MET A 63 -1.22 2.96 -13.59
N PRO A 64 -2.34 2.39 -14.05
CA PRO A 64 -2.48 0.95 -14.15
C PRO A 64 -1.49 0.39 -15.17
N TYR A 65 -1.15 -0.89 -15.03
CA TYR A 65 -0.34 -1.58 -16.02
C TYR A 65 -1.03 -1.51 -17.39
N ARG A 66 -0.33 -1.02 -18.41
CA ARG A 66 -0.88 -0.94 -19.77
C ARG A 66 -1.14 -2.35 -20.28
N CYS A 67 -2.34 -2.61 -20.78
CA CYS A 67 -2.66 -3.87 -21.43
C CYS A 67 -1.69 -4.06 -22.62
N ARG A 68 -0.85 -5.10 -22.56
CA ARG A 68 0.06 -5.43 -23.66
C ARG A 68 -0.74 -6.11 -24.77
N PRO A 69 -0.64 -5.68 -26.03
CA PRO A 69 -1.32 -6.34 -27.15
C PRO A 69 -0.76 -7.75 -27.42
N SER A 70 0.48 -8.05 -27.01
CA SER A 70 1.06 -9.40 -27.10
C SER A 70 1.98 -9.73 -25.90
N GLN A 71 2.00 -10.98 -25.47
CA GLN A 71 2.77 -11.45 -24.31
C GLN A 71 4.25 -11.71 -24.63
N ASN A 72 4.62 -11.73 -25.92
CA ASN A 72 5.95 -12.11 -26.42
C ASN A 72 6.94 -10.94 -26.57
N GLU A 73 6.50 -9.69 -26.37
CA GLU A 73 7.40 -8.53 -26.40
C GLU A 73 7.99 -8.27 -25.01
N TYR A 74 9.29 -8.55 -24.87
CA TYR A 74 10.07 -8.19 -23.69
C TYR A 74 10.43 -6.70 -23.78
N ALA A 75 9.61 -5.82 -23.21
CA ALA A 75 9.94 -4.40 -23.10
C ALA A 75 10.83 -4.17 -21.85
N PRO A 76 12.12 -3.83 -22.01
CA PRO A 76 12.99 -3.52 -20.87
C PRO A 76 12.50 -2.24 -20.17
N ILE A 77 12.47 -2.27 -18.84
CA ILE A 77 11.99 -1.16 -18.01
C ILE A 77 13.00 0.00 -18.10
N GLY A 78 12.80 0.91 -19.06
CA GLY A 78 13.64 2.11 -19.22
C GLY A 78 13.82 2.64 -20.63
N GLY A 79 13.32 1.98 -21.67
CA GLY A 79 13.33 2.53 -23.03
C GLY A 79 12.24 3.59 -23.22
N VAL A 80 12.61 4.79 -23.64
CA VAL A 80 11.67 5.80 -24.15
C VAL A 80 11.05 5.22 -25.42
N HIS A 81 9.73 5.06 -25.45
CA HIS A 81 9.05 4.44 -26.58
C HIS A 81 8.50 5.54 -27.50
N ALA A 82 8.52 5.32 -28.82
CA ALA A 82 8.05 6.31 -29.80
C ALA A 82 6.58 6.72 -29.60
N SER A 83 5.78 5.91 -28.89
CA SER A 83 4.43 6.24 -28.48
C SER A 83 4.33 7.35 -27.42
N ASP A 84 5.42 7.69 -26.73
CA ASP A 84 5.48 8.77 -25.74
C ASP A 84 5.63 10.15 -26.42
N ILE A 85 5.93 10.19 -27.73
CA ILE A 85 6.14 11.41 -28.52
C ILE A 85 4.86 11.83 -29.27
N LEU A 86 3.85 10.96 -29.36
CA LEU A 86 2.64 11.16 -30.17
C LEU A 86 1.40 11.63 -29.36
N LEU A 87 1.59 12.16 -28.15
CA LEU A 87 0.55 12.86 -27.37
C LEU A 87 1.01 14.28 -27.04
#